data_AF-A0A4Z2EJ86-F1
#
_entry.id   AF-A0A4Z2EJ86-F1
#
_cell.length_a   1.000
_cell.length_b   1.000
_cell.length_c   1.000
_cell.angle_alpha   90.00
_cell.angle_beta   90.00
_cell.angle_gamma   90.00
#
_symmetry.space_group_name_H-M   'P 1'
#
loop_
_entity.id
_entity.type
_entity.pdbx_description
1 polymer ?
#
loop_
_entity_poly.entity_id
_entity_poly.type
_entity_poly.pdbx_seq_one_letter_code
_entity_poly.pdbx_strand_id
1 'polypeptide(L)'
;MKILLEELHARGHSITVMRASTSWYIAEKSPLYTSITMELDESLEDFFGVFLKENMKCKPAQPLPADLEDFVQSAGEHGVIIMTLGTLVIWRHKGERPSTLGNNTLIVDWMPQKDLLGHPQTKVFVAHGGTNGVQEAIYHGVPVLGIPLFFDQYDNLLRLQERGAGKIIRLADVNPRSFEEGIHEVLRRDGYRQNMQRLSRLHKDQPMAPMDQAVFWVEYVIRHKGAPHLRTEAYKMPWYSYYCFDVLLLFLTAVAVLLLSTLAVFRFLCCRARRTSKTKQH
;
A
#
# COMPACT_ATOMS: atom_id res chain seq x y z
N MET A 1 -15.06 7.75 9.28
CA MET A 1 -15.74 7.54 10.56
C MET A 1 -16.84 8.58 10.83
N LYS A 2 -16.55 9.88 11.05
CA LYS A 2 -17.60 10.90 11.32
C LYS A 2 -18.80 10.87 10.34
N ILE A 3 -18.53 10.88 9.03
CA ILE A 3 -19.58 10.79 7.99
C ILE A 3 -20.41 9.49 8.12
N LEU A 4 -19.75 8.35 8.34
CA LEU A 4 -20.43 7.07 8.54
C LEU A 4 -21.29 7.06 9.81
N LEU A 5 -20.79 7.67 10.89
CA LEU A 5 -21.51 7.79 12.16
C LEU A 5 -22.73 8.71 12.03
N GLU A 6 -22.60 9.83 11.31
CA GLU A 6 -23.70 10.75 11.02
C GLU A 6 -24.79 10.07 10.18
N GLU A 7 -24.42 9.35 9.12
CA GLU A 7 -25.37 8.61 8.27
C GLU A 7 -26.09 7.49 9.02
N LEU A 8 -25.36 6.70 9.81
CA LEU A 8 -25.94 5.62 10.62
C LEU A 8 -26.86 6.17 11.73
N HIS A 9 -26.49 7.30 12.34
CA HIS A 9 -27.30 7.96 13.36
C HIS A 9 -28.57 8.58 12.75
N ALA A 10 -28.48 9.20 11.57
CA ALA A 10 -29.63 9.72 10.82
C ALA A 10 -30.64 8.62 10.45
N ARG A 11 -30.19 7.37 10.33
CA ARG A 11 -31.01 6.17 10.11
C ARG A 11 -31.55 5.53 11.41
N GLY A 12 -31.30 6.14 12.57
CA GLY A 12 -31.85 5.70 13.87
C GLY A 12 -31.04 4.64 14.59
N HIS A 13 -29.79 4.36 14.17
CA HIS A 13 -28.95 3.39 14.85
C HIS A 13 -28.28 3.96 16.11
N SER A 14 -28.35 3.24 17.22
CA SER A 14 -27.54 3.50 18.41
C SER A 14 -26.20 2.78 18.28
N ILE A 15 -25.11 3.55 18.22
CA ILE A 15 -23.77 3.04 17.91
C ILE A 15 -22.91 3.05 19.18
N THR A 16 -22.27 1.92 19.48
CA THR A 16 -21.26 1.83 20.54
C THR A 16 -19.88 1.61 19.91
N VAL A 17 -18.92 2.47 20.23
CA VAL A 17 -17.57 2.49 19.66
C VAL A 17 -16.55 2.11 20.73
N MET A 18 -15.76 1.07 20.47
CA MET A 18 -14.57 0.79 21.27
C MET A 18 -13.44 1.74 20.84
N ARG A 19 -12.86 2.47 21.78
CA ARG A 19 -11.72 3.38 21.58
C ARG A 19 -10.57 2.98 22.49
N ALA A 20 -9.32 3.28 22.13
CA ALA A 20 -8.28 3.27 23.15
C ALA A 20 -8.38 4.49 24.06
N SER A 21 -7.80 4.36 25.26
CA SER A 21 -7.58 5.45 26.22
C SER A 21 -6.79 6.61 25.62
N THR A 22 -5.90 6.33 24.68
CA THR A 22 -5.01 7.29 24.02
C THR A 22 -5.60 7.89 22.73
N SER A 23 -6.74 7.38 22.25
CA SER A 23 -7.36 7.84 21.01
C SER A 23 -7.81 9.30 21.11
N TRP A 24 -7.19 10.18 20.32
CA TRP A 24 -7.52 11.61 20.24
C TRP A 24 -8.59 11.93 19.18
N TYR A 25 -8.84 11.01 18.25
CA TYR A 25 -9.73 11.20 17.11
C TYR A 25 -11.12 10.55 17.28
N ILE A 26 -11.30 9.69 18.28
CA ILE A 26 -12.61 9.20 18.74
C ILE A 26 -12.85 9.78 20.12
N ALA A 27 -13.68 10.82 20.18
CA ALA A 27 -14.05 11.47 21.44
C ALA A 27 -14.75 10.47 22.36
N GLU A 28 -14.39 10.49 23.65
CA GLU A 28 -15.02 9.68 24.69
C GLU A 28 -16.53 9.97 24.79
N LYS A 29 -16.88 11.25 24.64
CA LYS A 29 -18.26 11.72 24.66
C LYS A 29 -18.64 12.20 23.27
N SER A 30 -19.70 11.64 22.73
CA SER A 30 -20.24 12.01 21.42
C SER A 30 -21.76 11.93 21.44
N PRO A 31 -22.48 12.87 20.81
CA PRO A 31 -23.93 12.75 20.63
C PRO A 31 -24.29 11.66 19.61
N LEU A 32 -23.32 11.19 18.81
CA LEU A 32 -23.55 10.23 17.72
C LEU A 32 -23.31 8.78 18.13
N TYR A 33 -22.60 8.53 19.24
CA TYR A 33 -22.25 7.18 19.70
C TYR A 33 -21.86 7.13 21.19
N THR A 34 -22.02 5.96 21.81
CA THR A 34 -21.50 5.64 23.15
C THR A 34 -20.11 5.04 23.03
N SER A 35 -19.16 5.35 23.92
CA SER A 35 -17.79 4.81 23.84
C SER A 35 -17.47 3.81 24.95
N ILE A 36 -16.61 2.83 24.65
CA ILE A 36 -15.99 1.91 25.61
C ILE A 36 -14.47 2.06 25.46
N THR A 37 -13.79 2.44 26.54
CA THR A 37 -12.34 2.73 26.53
C THR A 37 -11.51 1.50 26.85
N MET A 38 -10.51 1.19 26.01
CA MET A 38 -9.55 0.10 26.15
C MET A 38 -8.15 0.66 26.38
N GLU A 39 -7.36 0.13 27.31
CA GLU A 39 -5.97 0.57 27.46
C GLU A 39 -5.07 -0.11 26.42
N LEU A 40 -4.44 0.68 25.55
CA LEU A 40 -3.59 0.23 24.45
C LEU A 40 -2.30 1.08 24.41
N ASP A 41 -1.18 0.43 24.10
CA ASP A 41 0.14 1.06 23.98
C ASP A 41 0.19 2.03 22.78
N GLU A 42 0.75 3.23 23.00
CA GLU A 42 0.56 4.44 22.19
C GLU A 42 1.13 4.36 20.76
N SER A 43 2.07 3.46 20.49
CA SER A 43 2.86 3.47 19.24
C SER A 43 2.12 2.97 17.99
N LEU A 44 1.15 2.07 18.15
CA LEU A 44 0.47 1.41 17.03
C LEU A 44 -0.81 2.15 16.60
N GLU A 45 -1.51 2.78 17.53
CA GLU A 45 -2.78 3.46 17.24
C GLU A 45 -2.61 4.71 16.38
N ASP A 46 -1.59 5.53 16.62
CA ASP A 46 -1.36 6.76 15.86
C ASP A 46 -1.04 6.46 14.40
N PHE A 47 -0.31 5.36 14.13
CA PHE A 47 -0.04 4.89 12.79
C PHE A 47 -1.34 4.47 12.06
N PHE A 48 -2.15 3.62 12.68
CA PHE A 48 -3.38 3.12 12.05
C PHE A 48 -4.47 4.18 11.93
N GLY A 49 -4.58 5.10 12.88
CA GLY A 49 -5.55 6.21 12.84
C GLY A 49 -5.29 7.18 11.69
N VAL A 50 -4.03 7.61 11.52
CA VAL A 50 -3.62 8.45 10.39
C VAL A 50 -3.74 7.67 9.08
N PHE A 51 -3.27 6.43 9.05
CA PHE A 51 -3.34 5.57 7.86
C PHE A 51 -4.79 5.34 7.39
N LEU A 52 -5.72 4.99 8.28
CA LEU A 52 -7.12 4.74 7.89
C LEU A 52 -7.86 6.02 7.51
N LYS A 53 -7.58 7.15 8.16
CA LYS A 53 -8.23 8.44 7.86
C LYS A 53 -7.88 8.96 6.45
N GLU A 54 -6.63 8.81 6.06
CA GLU A 54 -6.13 9.23 4.74
C GLU A 54 -6.50 8.21 3.65
N ASN A 55 -6.42 6.91 3.91
CA ASN A 55 -6.56 5.88 2.87
C ASN A 55 -8.00 5.39 2.62
N MET A 56 -8.97 5.69 3.49
CA MET A 56 -10.38 5.30 3.31
C MET A 56 -11.18 6.24 2.35
N LYS A 57 -10.50 7.12 1.61
CA LYS A 57 -11.17 8.19 0.85
C LYS A 57 -10.53 8.45 -0.52
N CYS A 58 -10.78 7.58 -1.50
CA CYS A 58 -10.76 8.03 -2.90
C CYS A 58 -11.96 8.98 -3.09
N LYS A 59 -11.71 10.28 -2.99
CA LYS A 59 -12.71 11.36 -3.10
C LYS A 59 -12.35 12.29 -4.25
N PRO A 60 -13.32 13.04 -4.81
CA PRO A 60 -13.01 14.13 -5.73
C PRO A 60 -11.93 15.07 -5.17
N ALA A 61 -11.13 15.65 -6.07
CA ALA A 61 -10.16 16.68 -5.72
C ALA A 61 -10.88 17.91 -5.17
N GLN A 62 -10.27 18.53 -4.15
CA GLN A 62 -10.66 19.83 -3.62
C GLN A 62 -9.83 20.93 -4.30
N PRO A 63 -10.28 22.20 -4.25
CA PRO A 63 -9.48 23.32 -4.75
C PRO A 63 -8.11 23.39 -4.08
N LEU A 64 -7.07 23.69 -4.86
CA LEU A 64 -5.71 23.87 -4.35
C LEU A 64 -5.57 25.23 -3.64
N PRO A 65 -4.62 25.38 -2.71
CA PRO A 65 -4.17 26.69 -2.23
C PRO A 65 -3.77 27.59 -3.41
N ALA A 66 -4.05 28.90 -3.31
CA ALA A 66 -3.92 29.83 -4.43
C ALA A 66 -2.49 29.89 -5.01
N ASP A 67 -1.48 29.87 -4.16
CA ASP A 67 -0.06 29.85 -4.55
C ASP A 67 0.32 28.59 -5.35
N LEU A 68 -0.22 27.44 -4.94
CA LEU A 68 0.00 26.18 -5.63
C LEU A 68 -0.80 26.10 -6.94
N GLU A 69 -2.03 26.63 -6.95
CA GLU A 69 -2.85 26.75 -8.14
C GLU A 69 -2.15 27.63 -9.20
N ASP A 70 -1.67 28.80 -8.81
CA ASP A 70 -0.94 29.71 -9.70
C ASP A 70 0.32 29.05 -10.29
N PHE A 71 1.06 28.30 -9.47
CA PHE A 71 2.21 27.53 -9.94
C PHE A 71 1.82 26.48 -10.97
N VAL A 72 0.77 25.68 -10.68
CA VAL A 72 0.31 24.63 -11.58
C VAL A 72 -0.21 25.23 -12.89
N GLN A 73 -0.95 26.33 -12.81
CA GLN A 73 -1.45 27.10 -13.95
C GLN A 73 -0.34 27.70 -14.80
N SER A 74 0.76 28.15 -14.20
CA SER A 74 1.92 28.69 -14.91
C SER A 74 2.55 27.71 -15.91
N ALA A 75 2.30 26.41 -15.76
CA ALA A 75 2.78 25.38 -16.69
C ALA A 75 2.06 25.38 -18.06
N GLY A 76 0.92 26.08 -18.17
CA GLY A 76 0.18 26.24 -19.43
C GLY A 76 -0.20 24.92 -20.10
N GLU A 77 0.06 24.82 -21.40
CA GLU A 77 -0.28 23.64 -22.22
C GLU A 77 0.57 22.40 -21.90
N HIS A 78 1.79 22.60 -21.39
CA HIS A 78 2.70 21.51 -21.01
C HIS A 78 2.16 20.71 -19.82
N GLY A 79 1.45 21.38 -18.91
CA GLY A 79 0.94 20.79 -17.67
C GLY A 79 2.04 20.40 -16.69
N VAL A 80 1.68 19.65 -15.65
CA VAL A 80 2.56 19.31 -14.53
C VAL A 80 2.80 17.81 -14.40
N ILE A 81 4.00 17.48 -13.95
CA ILE A 81 4.41 16.14 -13.53
C ILE A 81 4.46 16.15 -12.01
N ILE A 82 3.81 15.20 -11.38
CA ILE A 82 3.79 15.04 -9.93
C ILE A 82 4.71 13.89 -9.57
N MET A 83 5.57 14.04 -8.56
CA MET A 83 6.47 12.97 -8.12
C MET A 83 6.39 12.73 -6.62
N THR A 84 6.06 11.49 -6.21
CA THR A 84 6.09 11.06 -4.80
C THR A 84 6.59 9.62 -4.63
N LEU A 85 7.60 9.43 -3.79
CA LEU A 85 8.19 8.10 -3.53
C LEU A 85 7.87 7.56 -2.13
N GLY A 86 6.79 8.06 -1.51
CA GLY A 86 6.28 7.61 -0.22
C GLY A 86 6.99 8.25 0.98
N THR A 87 6.37 8.14 2.16
CA THR A 87 6.87 8.70 3.44
C THR A 87 7.79 7.73 4.21
N LEU A 88 7.72 6.44 3.90
CA LEU A 88 8.52 5.37 4.53
C LEU A 88 9.91 5.20 3.89
N VAL A 89 10.19 5.92 2.81
CA VAL A 89 11.53 5.99 2.22
C VAL A 89 12.07 7.39 2.46
N ILE A 90 13.31 7.46 2.93
CA ILE A 90 14.06 8.66 3.30
C ILE A 90 14.39 9.47 2.03
N TRP A 91 13.38 9.89 1.27
CA TRP A 91 13.47 10.69 0.05
C TRP A 91 12.58 11.94 0.12
N ARG A 92 12.09 12.29 1.32
CA ARG A 92 11.64 13.66 1.57
C ARG A 92 12.88 14.55 1.57
N HIS A 93 13.02 15.42 0.58
CA HIS A 93 14.04 16.46 0.60
C HIS A 93 13.73 17.43 1.74
N LYS A 94 14.28 17.15 2.93
CA LYS A 94 14.21 18.04 4.11
C LYS A 94 15.39 19.04 4.16
N GLY A 95 16.22 19.07 3.12
CA GLY A 95 17.39 19.94 3.03
C GLY A 95 17.09 21.27 2.34
N GLU A 96 18.10 22.15 2.27
CA GLU A 96 18.01 23.39 1.50
C GLU A 96 17.75 23.11 0.01
N ARG A 97 16.95 23.96 -0.63
CA ARG A 97 16.64 23.85 -2.06
C ARG A 97 17.95 23.79 -2.87
N PRO A 98 18.18 22.75 -3.70
CA PRO A 98 19.36 22.67 -4.54
C PRO A 98 19.48 23.90 -5.46
N SER A 99 20.67 24.49 -5.56
CA SER A 99 20.91 25.67 -6.40
C SER A 99 20.76 25.39 -7.90
N THR A 100 20.75 24.12 -8.30
CA THR A 100 20.56 23.64 -9.68
C THR A 100 19.10 23.54 -10.09
N LEU A 101 18.15 23.82 -9.19
CA LEU A 101 16.71 23.64 -9.45
C LEU A 101 16.12 24.84 -10.19
N GLY A 102 15.60 24.61 -11.41
CA GLY A 102 14.95 25.64 -12.21
C GLY A 102 13.62 26.14 -11.64
N ASN A 103 13.12 27.25 -12.20
CA ASN A 103 11.86 27.89 -11.80
C ASN A 103 10.61 27.03 -12.11
N ASN A 104 10.76 26.00 -12.95
CA ASN A 104 9.73 25.03 -13.32
C ASN A 104 9.62 23.85 -12.34
N THR A 105 10.42 23.83 -11.26
CA THR A 105 10.41 22.76 -10.27
C THR A 105 10.09 23.33 -8.89
N LEU A 106 9.01 22.83 -8.29
CA LEU A 106 8.58 23.16 -6.94
C LEU A 106 8.84 21.96 -6.02
N ILE A 107 9.57 22.19 -4.93
CA ILE A 107 9.75 21.22 -3.84
C ILE A 107 8.92 21.71 -2.68
N VAL A 108 8.05 20.84 -2.17
CA VAL A 108 7.20 21.11 -1.02
C VAL A 108 7.42 20.05 0.05
N ASP A 109 7.32 20.47 1.31
CA ASP A 109 7.42 19.58 2.47
C ASP A 109 6.25 18.60 2.58
N TRP A 110 5.08 19.07 2.15
CA TRP A 110 3.85 18.33 2.11
C TRP A 110 3.08 18.70 0.86
N MET A 111 2.53 17.71 0.18
CA MET A 111 1.87 17.87 -1.10
C MET A 111 0.44 17.33 -1.01
N PRO A 112 -0.60 18.11 -1.41
CA PRO A 112 -1.97 17.62 -1.49
C PRO A 112 -2.12 16.68 -2.70
N GLN A 113 -1.52 15.49 -2.62
CA GLN A 113 -1.36 14.55 -3.73
C GLN A 113 -2.69 14.23 -4.41
N LYS A 114 -3.71 13.91 -3.62
CA LYS A 114 -5.05 13.60 -4.11
C LYS A 114 -5.62 14.74 -4.96
N ASP A 115 -5.48 15.98 -4.49
CA ASP A 115 -6.06 17.14 -5.16
C ASP A 115 -5.27 17.50 -6.43
N LEU A 116 -3.94 17.44 -6.38
CA LEU A 116 -3.09 17.62 -7.56
C LEU A 116 -3.30 16.53 -8.61
N LEU A 117 -3.48 15.26 -8.21
CA LEU A 117 -3.79 14.18 -9.16
C LEU A 117 -5.12 14.43 -9.89
N GLY A 118 -6.10 15.04 -9.22
CA GLY A 118 -7.35 15.44 -9.85
C GLY A 118 -7.30 16.74 -10.64
N HIS A 119 -6.19 17.46 -10.62
CA HIS A 119 -6.05 18.72 -11.34
C HIS A 119 -5.94 18.49 -12.87
N PRO A 120 -6.66 19.25 -13.72
CA PRO A 120 -6.66 19.05 -15.18
C PRO A 120 -5.28 19.15 -15.84
N GLN A 121 -4.37 19.94 -15.26
CA GLN A 121 -3.01 20.10 -15.79
C GLN A 121 -2.08 18.95 -15.44
N THR A 122 -2.47 18.02 -14.57
CA THR A 122 -1.64 16.87 -14.24
C THR A 122 -1.57 15.89 -15.41
N LYS A 123 -0.35 15.59 -15.85
CA LYS A 123 -0.09 14.74 -17.01
C LYS A 123 0.44 13.37 -16.62
N VAL A 124 1.37 13.33 -15.67
CA VAL A 124 2.07 12.10 -15.24
C VAL A 124 2.25 12.11 -13.73
N PHE A 125 2.09 10.94 -13.14
CA PHE A 125 2.42 10.69 -11.75
C PHE A 125 3.64 9.77 -11.66
N VAL A 126 4.75 10.27 -11.15
CA VAL A 126 5.95 9.49 -10.84
C VAL A 126 5.81 8.95 -9.42
N ALA A 127 5.75 7.63 -9.29
CA ALA A 127 5.42 7.01 -8.01
C ALA A 127 6.21 5.73 -7.73
N HIS A 128 6.39 5.43 -6.45
CA HIS A 128 7.02 4.18 -6.01
C HIS A 128 6.11 2.95 -6.19
N GLY A 129 4.80 3.11 -6.40
CA GLY A 129 3.87 2.00 -6.61
C GLY A 129 3.11 1.53 -5.36
N GLY A 130 3.10 2.31 -4.28
CA GLY A 130 2.25 2.03 -3.13
C GLY A 130 0.77 1.98 -3.52
N THR A 131 0.02 1.03 -2.95
CA THR A 131 -1.37 0.75 -3.32
C THR A 131 -2.26 2.00 -3.36
N ASN A 132 -2.15 2.88 -2.37
CA ASN A 132 -3.02 4.06 -2.27
C ASN A 132 -2.75 5.08 -3.39
N GLY A 133 -1.48 5.43 -3.65
CA GLY A 133 -1.14 6.35 -4.73
C GLY A 133 -1.51 5.80 -6.10
N VAL A 134 -1.37 4.49 -6.30
CA VAL A 134 -1.83 3.83 -7.53
C VAL A 134 -3.35 3.92 -7.69
N GLN A 135 -4.12 3.69 -6.61
CA GLN A 135 -5.58 3.83 -6.62
C GLN A 135 -6.02 5.27 -6.91
N GLU A 136 -5.39 6.27 -6.30
CA GLU A 136 -5.66 7.69 -6.58
C GLU A 136 -5.37 8.05 -8.04
N ALA A 137 -4.26 7.57 -8.59
CA ALA A 137 -3.91 7.79 -9.99
C ALA A 137 -4.94 7.16 -10.94
N ILE A 138 -5.40 5.93 -10.65
CA ILE A 138 -6.48 5.28 -11.39
C ILE A 138 -7.76 6.10 -11.27
N TYR A 139 -8.14 6.51 -10.06
CA TYR A 139 -9.33 7.31 -9.81
C TYR A 139 -9.30 8.62 -10.61
N HIS A 140 -8.17 9.29 -10.72
CA HIS A 140 -8.05 10.55 -11.48
C HIS A 140 -7.68 10.40 -12.97
N GLY A 141 -7.39 9.19 -13.44
CA GLY A 141 -7.06 8.96 -14.85
C GLY A 141 -5.67 9.50 -15.24
N VAL A 142 -4.71 9.47 -14.31
CA VAL A 142 -3.35 9.98 -14.49
C VAL A 142 -2.36 8.82 -14.65
N PRO A 143 -1.70 8.65 -15.80
CA PRO A 143 -0.77 7.54 -16.03
C PRO A 143 0.47 7.64 -15.14
N VAL A 144 1.08 6.48 -14.86
CA VAL A 144 2.13 6.35 -13.82
C VAL A 144 3.49 6.00 -14.41
N LEU A 145 4.52 6.76 -14.06
CA LEU A 145 5.91 6.32 -14.20
C LEU A 145 6.35 5.73 -12.85
N GLY A 146 6.48 4.41 -12.81
CA GLY A 146 6.70 3.62 -11.60
C GLY A 146 8.18 3.35 -11.32
N ILE A 147 8.63 3.63 -10.09
CA ILE A 147 9.97 3.26 -9.59
C ILE A 147 9.81 2.41 -8.32
N PRO A 148 9.57 1.09 -8.45
CA PRO A 148 9.32 0.21 -7.32
C PRO A 148 10.54 0.10 -6.42
N LEU A 149 10.31 0.14 -5.11
CA LEU A 149 11.35 0.08 -4.09
C LEU A 149 11.32 -1.27 -3.35
N PHE A 150 10.16 -1.70 -2.84
CA PHE A 150 10.03 -2.94 -2.06
C PHE A 150 8.57 -3.41 -1.92
N PHE A 151 8.36 -4.60 -1.32
CA PHE A 151 7.05 -5.21 -1.06
C PHE A 151 6.17 -5.39 -2.32
N ASP A 152 4.89 -5.05 -2.22
CA ASP A 152 3.85 -5.19 -3.24
C ASP A 152 3.95 -4.17 -4.39
N GLN A 153 4.83 -3.19 -4.26
CA GLN A 153 4.93 -2.03 -5.16
C GLN A 153 5.20 -2.42 -6.62
N TYR A 154 6.10 -3.40 -6.82
CA TYR A 154 6.41 -3.91 -8.15
C TYR A 154 5.16 -4.51 -8.80
N ASP A 155 4.42 -5.34 -8.06
CA ASP A 155 3.23 -6.01 -8.59
C ASP A 155 2.11 -5.02 -8.89
N ASN A 156 1.94 -3.98 -8.07
CA ASN A 156 0.96 -2.91 -8.32
C ASN A 156 1.26 -2.16 -9.62
N LEU A 157 2.53 -1.82 -9.85
CA LEU A 157 2.96 -1.14 -11.07
C LEU A 157 2.93 -2.06 -12.29
N LEU A 158 3.28 -3.35 -12.12
CA LEU A 158 3.24 -4.33 -13.21
C LEU A 158 1.81 -4.47 -13.75
N ARG A 159 0.84 -4.51 -12.85
CA ARG A 159 -0.59 -4.49 -13.18
C ARG A 159 -1.02 -3.26 -13.97
N LEU A 160 -0.42 -2.09 -13.74
CA LEU A 160 -0.69 -0.89 -14.56
C LEU A 160 0.01 -0.96 -15.92
N GLN A 161 1.25 -1.44 -15.94
CA GLN A 161 2.04 -1.58 -17.17
C GLN A 161 1.41 -2.56 -18.16
N GLU A 162 0.95 -3.73 -17.68
CA GLU A 162 0.24 -4.72 -18.51
C GLU A 162 -1.08 -4.18 -19.09
N ARG A 163 -1.68 -3.18 -18.44
CA ARG A 163 -2.87 -2.47 -18.94
C ARG A 163 -2.51 -1.27 -19.82
N GLY A 164 -1.23 -1.06 -20.11
CA GLY A 164 -0.71 0.06 -20.87
C GLY A 164 -1.02 1.41 -20.21
N ALA A 165 -1.12 1.47 -18.88
CA ALA A 165 -1.49 2.67 -18.12
C ALA A 165 -0.32 3.20 -17.23
N GLY A 166 0.83 2.54 -17.29
CA GLY A 166 2.05 3.00 -16.65
C GLY A 166 3.30 2.33 -17.22
N LYS A 167 4.47 2.82 -16.82
CA LYS A 167 5.78 2.30 -17.23
C LYS A 167 6.64 2.10 -15.99
N ILE A 168 7.37 1.00 -15.91
CA ILE A 168 8.28 0.71 -14.79
C ILE A 168 9.71 1.04 -15.20
N ILE A 169 10.42 1.77 -14.34
CA ILE A 169 11.88 1.84 -14.31
C ILE A 169 12.32 1.17 -13.02
N ARG A 170 13.08 0.07 -13.12
CA ARG A 170 13.61 -0.57 -11.91
C ARG A 170 14.61 0.36 -11.23
N LEU A 171 14.62 0.39 -9.90
CA LEU A 171 15.51 1.27 -9.14
C LEU A 171 16.99 1.15 -9.55
N ALA A 172 17.45 -0.07 -9.86
CA ALA A 172 18.81 -0.34 -10.33
C ALA A 172 19.15 0.27 -11.69
N ASP A 173 18.14 0.58 -12.51
CA ASP A 173 18.30 1.10 -13.87
C ASP A 173 18.02 2.62 -13.95
N VAL A 174 17.64 3.26 -12.82
CA VAL A 174 17.33 4.69 -12.78
C VAL A 174 18.60 5.51 -12.94
N ASN A 175 18.62 6.36 -13.97
CA ASN A 175 19.63 7.36 -14.24
C ASN A 175 18.97 8.54 -14.98
N PRO A 176 19.65 9.68 -15.18
CA PRO A 176 19.04 10.85 -15.82
C PRO A 176 18.41 10.53 -17.17
N ARG A 177 19.09 9.73 -17.99
CA ARG A 177 18.61 9.35 -19.32
C ARG A 177 17.41 8.41 -19.27
N SER A 178 17.46 7.34 -18.46
CA SER A 178 16.33 6.40 -18.37
C SER A 178 15.08 7.06 -17.77
N PHE A 179 15.26 8.01 -16.84
CA PHE A 179 14.17 8.79 -16.27
C PHE A 179 13.55 9.74 -17.31
N GLU A 180 14.37 10.51 -18.03
CA GLU A 180 13.94 11.40 -19.10
C GLU A 180 13.20 10.64 -20.21
N GLU A 181 13.77 9.53 -20.69
CA GLU A 181 13.14 8.66 -21.69
C GLU A 181 11.80 8.12 -21.19
N GLY A 182 11.72 7.68 -19.93
CA GLY A 182 10.49 7.19 -19.33
C GLY A 182 9.39 8.26 -19.23
N ILE A 183 9.75 9.48 -18.82
CA ILE A 183 8.80 10.61 -18.79
C ILE A 183 8.31 10.95 -20.20
N HIS A 184 9.21 11.06 -21.16
CA HIS A 184 8.85 11.34 -22.55
C HIS A 184 7.95 10.26 -23.15
N GLU A 185 8.21 8.98 -22.85
CA GLU A 185 7.40 7.87 -23.32
C GLU A 185 5.95 7.97 -22.80
N VAL A 186 5.79 8.20 -21.49
CA VAL A 186 4.47 8.29 -20.84
C VAL A 186 3.71 9.55 -21.29
N LEU A 187 4.40 10.68 -21.51
CA LEU A 187 3.80 11.93 -21.97
C LEU A 187 3.37 11.89 -23.44
N ARG A 188 4.21 11.35 -24.33
CA ARG A 188 4.02 11.47 -25.78
C ARG A 188 3.07 10.43 -26.34
N ARG A 189 3.00 9.24 -25.72
CA ARG A 189 2.16 8.15 -26.22
C ARG A 189 0.78 8.24 -25.60
N ASP A 190 -0.18 8.73 -26.38
CA ASP A 190 -1.58 8.89 -25.96
C ASP A 190 -2.21 7.62 -25.39
N GLY A 191 -1.71 6.44 -25.79
CA GLY A 191 -2.15 5.14 -25.26
C GLY A 191 -2.13 5.07 -23.74
N TYR A 192 -1.11 5.64 -23.06
CA TYR A 192 -1.06 5.63 -21.60
C TYR A 192 -2.21 6.42 -20.97
N ARG A 193 -2.45 7.63 -21.46
CA ARG A 193 -3.53 8.48 -20.95
C ARG A 193 -4.90 7.88 -21.26
N GLN A 194 -5.12 7.39 -22.48
CA GLN A 194 -6.39 6.79 -22.90
C GLN A 194 -6.70 5.52 -22.09
N ASN A 195 -5.70 4.65 -21.90
CA ASN A 195 -5.86 3.46 -21.07
C ASN A 195 -6.16 3.83 -19.62
N MET A 196 -5.44 4.81 -19.05
CA MET A 196 -5.69 5.22 -17.67
C MET A 196 -7.07 5.88 -17.49
N GLN A 197 -7.54 6.67 -18.47
CA GLN A 197 -8.91 7.19 -18.48
C GLN A 197 -9.96 6.08 -18.60
N ARG A 198 -9.69 5.03 -19.38
CA ARG A 198 -10.53 3.83 -19.41
C ARG A 198 -10.56 3.13 -18.05
N LEU A 199 -9.41 2.95 -17.40
CA LEU A 199 -9.36 2.35 -16.06
C LEU A 199 -10.07 3.21 -15.02
N SER A 200 -9.95 4.54 -15.09
CA SER A 200 -10.67 5.47 -14.22
C SER A 200 -12.19 5.30 -14.34
N ARG A 201 -12.70 5.22 -15.57
CA ARG A 201 -14.13 4.97 -15.83
C ARG A 201 -14.57 3.63 -15.23
N LEU A 202 -13.84 2.55 -15.48
CA LEU A 202 -14.15 1.23 -14.93
C LEU A 202 -14.05 1.20 -13.40
N HIS A 203 -13.11 1.92 -12.82
CA HIS A 203 -12.92 1.99 -11.37
C HIS A 203 -14.08 2.71 -10.67
N LYS A 204 -14.60 3.77 -11.29
CA LYS A 204 -15.75 4.55 -10.79
C LYS A 204 -17.10 3.91 -11.09
N ASP A 205 -17.17 3.04 -12.09
CA ASP A 205 -18.37 2.31 -12.48
C ASP A 205 -18.65 1.15 -11.52
N GLN A 206 -19.18 1.50 -10.36
CA GLN A 206 -19.55 0.55 -9.31
C GLN A 206 -21.07 0.61 -9.06
N PRO A 207 -21.71 -0.53 -8.76
CA PRO A 207 -23.16 -0.59 -8.55
C PRO A 207 -23.64 0.17 -7.31
N MET A 208 -22.71 0.49 -6.39
CA MET A 208 -22.98 1.18 -5.15
C MET A 208 -21.83 2.14 -4.87
N ALA A 209 -22.13 3.35 -4.39
CA ALA A 209 -21.09 4.29 -3.99
C ALA A 209 -20.24 3.68 -2.86
N PRO A 210 -18.93 3.93 -2.79
CA PRO A 210 -18.07 3.33 -1.77
C PRO A 210 -18.53 3.57 -0.33
N MET A 211 -19.17 4.72 -0.07
CA MET A 211 -19.72 5.04 1.25
C MET A 211 -20.94 4.17 1.57
N ASP A 212 -21.88 4.03 0.64
CA ASP A 212 -23.04 3.17 0.79
C ASP A 212 -22.62 1.70 0.95
N GLN A 213 -21.57 1.28 0.24
CA GLN A 213 -21.01 -0.07 0.36
C GLN A 213 -20.42 -0.30 1.76
N ALA A 214 -19.70 0.68 2.30
CA ALA A 214 -19.19 0.61 3.67
C ALA A 214 -20.34 0.55 4.69
N VAL A 215 -21.36 1.40 4.54
CA VAL A 215 -22.57 1.37 5.39
C VAL A 215 -23.24 0.00 5.31
N PHE A 216 -23.44 -0.52 4.10
CA PHE A 216 -24.05 -1.83 3.88
C PHE A 216 -23.29 -2.94 4.62
N TRP A 217 -21.96 -2.98 4.53
CA TRP A 217 -21.17 -4.02 5.20
C TRP A 217 -21.18 -3.87 6.73
N VAL A 218 -21.15 -2.64 7.23
CA VAL A 218 -21.30 -2.38 8.68
C VAL A 218 -22.67 -2.85 9.16
N GLU A 219 -23.74 -2.45 8.48
CA GLU A 219 -25.10 -2.92 8.77
C GLU A 219 -25.23 -4.44 8.63
N TYR A 220 -24.59 -5.05 7.63
CA TYR A 220 -24.59 -6.50 7.44
C TYR A 220 -24.00 -7.21 8.66
N VAL A 221 -22.85 -6.76 9.16
CA VAL A 221 -22.23 -7.33 10.36
C VAL A 221 -23.13 -7.15 11.59
N ILE A 222 -23.78 -5.99 11.74
CA ILE A 222 -24.73 -5.72 12.82
C ILE A 222 -25.95 -6.66 12.74
N ARG A 223 -26.59 -6.75 11.57
CA ARG A 223 -27.76 -7.63 11.33
C ARG A 223 -27.46 -9.10 11.63
N HIS A 224 -26.24 -9.54 11.39
CA HIS A 224 -25.80 -10.91 11.62
C HIS A 224 -25.03 -11.09 12.94
N LYS A 225 -25.21 -10.18 13.90
CA LYS A 225 -24.65 -10.26 15.27
C LYS A 225 -23.14 -10.54 15.27
N GLY A 226 -22.40 -9.83 14.42
CA GLY A 226 -20.94 -9.97 14.26
C GLY A 226 -20.49 -10.87 13.11
N ALA A 227 -21.43 -11.35 12.28
CA ALA A 227 -21.19 -12.17 11.08
C ALA A 227 -20.19 -13.33 11.32
N PRO A 228 -20.50 -14.29 12.22
CA PRO A 228 -19.57 -15.35 12.60
C PRO A 228 -19.11 -16.20 11.41
N HIS A 229 -19.91 -16.32 10.35
CA HIS A 229 -19.60 -17.02 9.10
C HIS A 229 -18.59 -16.30 8.20
N LEU A 230 -18.34 -15.00 8.42
CA LEU A 230 -17.27 -14.25 7.74
C LEU A 230 -15.97 -14.19 8.55
N ARG A 231 -15.98 -14.66 9.80
CA ARG A 231 -14.76 -14.71 10.63
C ARG A 231 -13.91 -15.87 10.16
N THR A 232 -12.60 -15.63 10.03
CA THR A 232 -11.65 -16.71 9.72
C THR A 232 -11.69 -17.78 10.82
N GLU A 233 -11.71 -19.05 10.41
CA GLU A 233 -11.64 -20.20 11.33
C GLU A 233 -10.33 -20.21 12.13
N ALA A 234 -9.31 -19.45 11.70
CA ALA A 234 -8.06 -19.27 12.43
C ALA A 234 -8.27 -18.80 13.89
N TYR A 235 -9.33 -18.04 14.18
CA TYR A 235 -9.64 -17.61 15.56
C TYR A 235 -10.07 -18.75 16.49
N LYS A 236 -10.53 -19.88 15.94
CA LYS A 236 -10.92 -21.07 16.71
C LYS A 236 -9.80 -22.09 16.82
N MET A 237 -8.69 -21.88 16.10
CA MET A 237 -7.58 -22.81 16.09
C MET A 237 -6.76 -22.70 17.37
N PRO A 238 -6.33 -23.82 17.97
CA PRO A 238 -5.31 -23.81 18.99
C PRO A 238 -4.02 -23.15 18.46
N TRP A 239 -3.27 -22.49 19.34
CA TRP A 239 -2.06 -21.76 18.96
C TRP A 239 -1.06 -22.62 18.16
N TYR A 240 -0.93 -23.91 18.50
CA TYR A 240 0.00 -24.81 17.81
C TYR A 240 -0.42 -25.14 16.37
N SER A 241 -1.72 -25.23 16.08
CA SER A 241 -2.25 -25.40 14.73
C SER A 241 -2.16 -24.10 13.94
N TYR A 242 -2.42 -22.96 14.59
CA TYR A 242 -2.27 -21.63 13.98
C TYR A 242 -0.82 -21.38 13.51
N TYR A 243 0.17 -21.77 14.32
CA TYR A 243 1.59 -21.66 13.97
C TYR A 243 2.17 -22.89 13.25
N CYS A 244 1.32 -23.84 12.83
CA CYS A 244 1.71 -25.05 12.10
C CYS A 244 2.88 -25.83 12.73
N PHE A 245 2.86 -26.02 14.06
CA PHE A 245 3.94 -26.68 14.80
C PHE A 245 4.19 -28.13 14.35
N ASP A 246 3.12 -28.81 13.94
CA ASP A 246 3.17 -30.15 13.35
C ASP A 246 3.98 -30.18 12.03
N VAL A 247 3.74 -29.19 11.15
CA VAL A 247 4.48 -29.03 9.90
C VAL A 247 5.94 -28.66 10.18
N LEU A 248 6.19 -27.77 11.13
CA LEU A 248 7.54 -27.42 11.57
C LEU A 248 8.30 -28.65 12.09
N LEU A 249 7.65 -29.46 12.93
CA LEU A 249 8.25 -30.69 13.47
C LEU A 249 8.54 -31.71 12.36
N LEU A 250 7.66 -31.85 11.37
CA LEU A 250 7.89 -32.70 10.20
C LEU A 250 9.14 -32.24 9.41
N PHE A 251 9.31 -30.94 9.18
CA PHE A 251 10.51 -30.42 8.51
C PHE A 251 11.77 -30.63 9.35
N LEU A 252 11.72 -30.34 10.66
CA LEU A 252 12.87 -30.53 11.55
C LEU A 252 13.30 -32.00 11.63
N THR A 253 12.33 -32.93 11.71
CA THR A 253 12.61 -34.37 11.73
C THR A 253 13.18 -34.85 10.39
N ALA A 254 12.65 -34.39 9.26
CA ALA A 254 13.19 -34.71 7.94
C ALA A 254 14.65 -34.23 7.78
N VAL A 255 14.95 -33.00 8.20
CA VAL A 255 16.32 -32.44 8.20
C VAL A 255 17.22 -33.25 9.14
N ALA A 256 16.77 -33.58 10.35
CA ALA A 256 17.55 -34.38 11.30
C ALA A 256 17.87 -35.77 10.73
N VAL A 257 16.90 -36.45 10.10
CA VAL A 257 17.12 -37.76 9.45
C VAL A 257 18.12 -37.66 8.30
N LEU A 258 18.03 -36.62 7.47
CA LEU A 258 19.00 -36.34 6.40
C LEU A 258 20.42 -36.12 6.96
N LEU A 259 20.56 -35.32 8.02
CA LEU A 259 21.86 -35.07 8.65
C LEU A 259 22.42 -36.33 9.32
N LEU A 260 21.60 -37.08 10.06
CA LEU A 260 22.03 -38.30 10.73
C LEU A 260 22.40 -39.40 9.72
N SER A 261 21.63 -39.55 8.63
CA SER A 261 21.93 -40.53 7.57
C SER A 261 23.22 -40.19 6.83
N THR A 262 23.44 -38.92 6.48
CA THR A 262 24.71 -38.49 5.85
C THR A 262 25.91 -38.70 6.77
N LEU A 263 25.79 -38.37 8.07
CA LEU A 263 26.82 -38.65 9.06
C LEU A 263 27.09 -40.16 9.23
N ALA A 264 26.04 -40.99 9.22
CA ALA A 264 26.17 -42.44 9.31
C ALA A 264 26.86 -43.03 8.08
N VAL A 265 26.49 -42.59 6.87
CA VAL A 265 27.13 -42.99 5.61
C VAL A 265 28.59 -42.55 5.61
N PHE A 266 28.89 -41.31 6.00
CA PHE A 266 30.27 -40.82 6.09
C PHE A 266 31.11 -41.65 7.08
N ARG A 267 30.59 -41.91 8.28
CA ARG A 267 31.26 -42.79 9.26
C ARG A 267 31.47 -44.19 8.73
N PHE A 268 30.47 -44.77 8.06
CA PHE A 268 30.58 -46.10 7.46
C PHE A 268 31.67 -46.14 6.38
N LEU A 269 31.70 -45.16 5.48
CA LEU A 269 32.72 -45.03 4.43
C LEU A 269 34.13 -44.83 5.02
N CYS A 270 34.29 -43.95 6.03
CA CYS A 270 35.57 -43.74 6.70
C CYS A 270 36.06 -44.98 7.47
N CYS A 271 35.16 -45.70 8.15
CA CYS A 271 35.49 -46.96 8.83
C CYS A 271 35.88 -48.06 7.84
N ARG A 272 35.22 -48.12 6.68
CA ARG A 272 35.56 -49.08 5.61
C ARG A 272 36.92 -48.76 4.97
N ALA A 273 37.21 -47.48 4.71
CA ALA A 273 38.51 -47.02 4.22
C ALA A 273 39.66 -47.36 5.19
N ARG A 274 39.46 -47.16 6.50
CA ARG A 274 40.44 -47.56 7.53
C ARG A 274 40.66 -49.08 7.60
N ARG A 275 39.62 -49.90 7.40
CA ARG A 275 39.78 -51.36 7.34
C ARG A 275 40.57 -51.82 6.12
N THR A 276 40.29 -51.28 4.93
CA THR A 276 41.04 -51.62 3.71
C THR A 276 42.51 -51.20 3.74
N SER A 277 42.86 -50.14 4.49
CA SER A 277 44.26 -49.74 4.69
C SER A 277 45.05 -50.73 5.57
N LYS A 278 44.41 -51.39 6.54
CA LYS A 278 45.08 -52.36 7.42
C LYS A 278 45.33 -53.73 6.78
N THR A 279 44.55 -54.12 5.77
CA THR A 279 44.69 -55.44 5.11
C THR A 279 45.80 -55.47 4.04
N LYS A 280 46.35 -54.31 3.62
CA LYS A 280 47.44 -54.22 2.64
C LYS A 280 48.86 -54.25 3.23
N GLN A 281 49.00 -54.56 4.53
CA GLN A 281 50.26 -54.42 5.27
C GLN A 281 50.85 -55.77 5.74
N HIS A 282 50.52 -56.86 5.05
CA HIS A 282 51.09 -58.19 5.29
C HIS A 282 51.75 -58.75 4.05
#